data_AF-A0AAN7YA30-F1
#
_entry.id   AF-A0AAN7YA30-F1
#
_cell.length_a   1.000
_cell.length_b   1.000
_cell.length_c   1.000
_cell.angle_alpha   90.00
_cell.angle_beta   90.00
_cell.angle_gamma   90.00
#
_symmetry.space_group_name_H-M   'P 1'
#
loop_
_entity.id
_entity.type
_entity.pdbx_description
1 polymer ?
#
loop_
_entity_poly.entity_id
_entity_poly.type
_entity_poly.pdbx_seq_one_letter_code
_entity_poly.pdbx_strand_id
1 'polypeptide(L)'
;MGKTRTKSRSNSKDVLRSTKTPLVKSSVNSKSQKSTEDLLQEAATHLDHSQPEQALALVQEALKRLESDAAAYRDVDVLLQNAAQEKATFPSALVLGGDISLAMGDVDEARAQYEMAVKIDPNGALVSAEPYLQLAQICEEGGQKSIYYFDKAIEVMRNEIEVLDEQMEMEGTKEIVDGRRARVADALCGMAEVYMTDLSWEPDAEQRCEQLVTEAVALCPDMLSAGVLQTLASVRISQKRVDEAKRALARSVSLWKDVPEGIDDPARPDFATRVALARLLMEVEQEEDALTVVQGLVKEDDQSVEALYLGGWCHVLLSQKADNSAETRSVQSEQARERLGNCLKLYRKIAYEDEPLRQHAEELVQQLNKDLNLDEEADGWETEEEQDDQDDNADIEADDVDHARDQEKDVEMTPDRLQD
;
A
#
# COMPACT_ATOMS: atom_id res chain seq x y z
N MET A 1 30.20 -56.15 62.78
CA MET A 1 29.09 -57.08 63.07
C MET A 1 28.13 -56.33 63.98
N GLY A 2 26.95 -55.90 63.55
CA GLY A 2 25.73 -56.68 63.33
C GLY A 2 24.58 -55.94 64.02
N LYS A 3 23.90 -55.04 63.29
CA LYS A 3 22.44 -55.04 63.00
C LYS A 3 21.50 -55.06 64.21
N THR A 4 20.68 -54.02 64.34
CA THR A 4 19.21 -54.17 64.42
C THR A 4 18.49 -52.86 64.11
N ARG A 5 17.38 -52.99 63.39
CA ARG A 5 16.51 -51.95 62.83
C ARG A 5 15.12 -52.19 63.43
N THR A 6 14.44 -51.16 63.91
CA THR A 6 13.01 -51.21 64.23
C THR A 6 12.34 -49.87 63.92
N LYS A 7 11.26 -49.93 63.15
CA LYS A 7 10.33 -48.83 62.84
C LYS A 7 9.33 -48.68 63.98
N SER A 8 8.87 -47.47 64.26
CA SER A 8 7.49 -47.23 64.68
C SER A 8 7.03 -45.82 64.31
N ARG A 9 5.75 -45.72 63.92
CA ARG A 9 4.97 -44.49 63.71
C ARG A 9 4.25 -44.15 65.01
N SER A 10 4.11 -42.87 65.35
CA SER A 10 2.87 -42.32 65.91
C SER A 10 2.82 -40.79 65.78
N ASN A 11 1.63 -40.28 65.51
CA ASN A 11 1.26 -38.87 65.53
C ASN A 11 0.89 -38.45 66.97
N SER A 12 1.26 -37.24 67.37
CA SER A 12 0.45 -36.40 68.28
C SER A 12 0.96 -34.95 68.26
N LYS A 13 0.04 -34.03 67.99
CA LYS A 13 0.19 -32.57 67.97
C LYS A 13 0.31 -32.02 69.40
N ASP A 14 1.10 -30.96 69.60
CA ASP A 14 0.77 -29.78 70.41
C ASP A 14 1.77 -28.65 70.07
N VAL A 15 1.35 -27.61 69.34
CA VAL A 15 0.83 -26.30 69.83
C VAL A 15 1.94 -25.25 70.08
N LEU A 16 2.07 -24.37 69.08
CA LEU A 16 2.43 -22.93 69.11
C LEU A 16 3.81 -22.49 69.65
N ARG A 17 4.68 -22.02 68.72
CA ARG A 17 5.08 -20.60 68.64
C ARG A 17 6.07 -20.31 67.52
N SER A 18 5.83 -19.16 66.88
CA SER A 18 6.80 -18.23 66.32
C SER A 18 7.26 -18.44 64.87
N THR A 19 6.77 -17.52 64.05
CA THR A 19 7.12 -17.14 62.69
C THR A 19 8.61 -16.92 62.46
N LYS A 20 9.24 -17.73 61.60
CA LYS A 20 10.39 -17.37 60.75
C LYS A 20 10.41 -18.24 59.50
N THR A 21 9.77 -17.78 58.42
CA THR A 21 10.03 -18.27 57.06
C THR A 21 11.33 -17.63 56.56
N PRO A 22 12.28 -18.41 56.01
CA PRO A 22 13.42 -17.85 55.30
C PRO A 22 12.97 -17.35 53.92
N LEU A 23 13.49 -16.18 53.53
CA LEU A 23 13.34 -15.59 52.20
C LEU A 23 13.68 -16.61 51.12
N VAL A 24 12.67 -17.05 50.37
CA VAL A 24 12.87 -17.52 49.00
C VAL A 24 13.08 -16.26 48.17
N LYS A 25 14.30 -16.05 47.69
CA LYS A 25 14.58 -15.09 46.63
C LYS A 25 13.73 -15.51 45.43
N SER A 26 12.66 -14.76 45.16
CA SER A 26 11.97 -14.84 43.89
C SER A 26 13.00 -14.47 42.82
N SER A 27 13.38 -15.48 42.03
CA SER A 27 14.05 -15.30 40.76
C SER A 27 13.22 -14.27 39.98
N VAL A 28 13.79 -13.10 39.75
CA VAL A 28 13.26 -12.15 38.78
C VAL A 28 13.21 -12.93 37.46
N ASN A 29 12.01 -13.14 36.94
CA ASN A 29 11.80 -13.66 35.60
C ASN A 29 12.51 -12.70 34.64
N SER A 30 13.72 -13.02 34.20
CA SER A 30 14.31 -12.39 33.04
C SER A 30 13.43 -12.80 31.87
N LYS A 31 12.50 -11.95 31.45
CA LYS A 31 11.92 -12.04 30.11
C LYS A 31 13.11 -12.10 29.16
N SER A 32 13.26 -13.20 28.44
CA SER A 32 14.23 -13.31 27.35
C SER A 32 14.02 -12.10 26.45
N GLN A 33 14.97 -11.16 26.44
CA GLN A 33 14.94 -10.04 25.50
C GLN A 33 15.16 -10.64 24.11
N LYS A 34 14.20 -10.44 23.20
CA LYS A 34 14.33 -10.78 21.78
C LYS A 34 15.59 -10.10 21.21
N SER A 35 16.32 -10.76 20.31
CA SER A 35 17.48 -10.14 19.63
C SER A 35 17.03 -9.00 18.71
N THR A 36 17.97 -8.21 18.19
CA THR A 36 17.64 -7.14 17.23
C THR A 36 17.14 -7.75 15.91
N GLU A 37 17.75 -8.85 15.49
CA GLU A 37 17.38 -9.62 14.32
C GLU A 37 15.96 -10.17 14.44
N ASP A 38 15.60 -10.75 15.59
CA ASP A 38 14.24 -11.26 15.84
C ASP A 38 13.19 -10.13 15.77
N LEU A 39 13.52 -8.93 16.26
CA LEU A 39 12.62 -7.78 16.20
C LEU A 39 12.36 -7.33 14.76
N LEU A 40 13.41 -7.25 13.94
CA LEU A 40 13.28 -6.84 12.54
C LEU A 40 12.53 -7.90 11.72
N GLN A 41 12.80 -9.19 11.96
CA GLN A 41 12.08 -10.27 11.28
C GLN A 41 10.58 -10.28 11.63
N GLU A 42 10.24 -10.06 12.89
CA GLU A 42 8.85 -9.95 13.33
C GLU A 42 8.18 -8.69 12.78
N ALA A 43 8.89 -7.55 12.72
CA ALA A 43 8.41 -6.33 12.10
C ALA A 43 8.11 -6.52 10.61
N ALA A 44 9.03 -7.13 9.85
CA ALA A 44 8.83 -7.46 8.44
C ALA A 44 7.63 -8.39 8.26
N THR A 45 7.49 -9.42 9.12
CA THR A 45 6.33 -10.31 9.09
C THR A 45 5.02 -9.55 9.31
N HIS A 46 4.96 -8.61 10.26
CA HIS A 46 3.77 -7.80 10.46
C HIS A 46 3.46 -6.91 9.25
N LEU A 47 4.48 -6.32 8.61
CA LEU A 47 4.31 -5.56 7.39
C LEU A 47 3.73 -6.42 6.26
N ASP A 48 4.26 -7.62 6.03
CA ASP A 48 3.78 -8.57 5.01
C ASP A 48 2.30 -8.96 5.22
N HIS A 49 1.83 -9.00 6.47
CA HIS A 49 0.44 -9.27 6.81
C HIS A 49 -0.44 -8.01 6.86
N SER A 50 0.04 -6.89 6.30
CA SER A 50 -0.66 -5.58 6.29
C SER A 50 -1.00 -5.08 7.70
N GLN A 51 -0.06 -5.22 8.64
CA GLN A 51 -0.19 -4.76 10.04
C GLN A 51 0.95 -3.78 10.42
N PRO A 52 1.10 -2.65 9.72
CA PRO A 52 2.24 -1.75 9.91
C PRO A 52 2.29 -1.13 11.31
N GLU A 53 1.16 -0.93 11.99
CA GLU A 53 1.10 -0.40 13.36
C GLU A 53 1.75 -1.35 14.37
N GLN A 54 1.65 -2.67 14.14
CA GLN A 54 2.28 -3.68 14.99
C GLN A 54 3.79 -3.76 14.72
N ALA A 55 4.21 -3.51 13.48
CA ALA A 55 5.61 -3.49 13.06
C ALA A 55 6.38 -2.28 13.62
N LEU A 56 5.72 -1.12 13.74
CA LEU A 56 6.36 0.14 14.12
C LEU A 56 7.11 0.07 15.46
N ALA A 57 6.49 -0.47 16.50
CA ALA A 57 7.11 -0.54 17.83
C ALA A 57 8.35 -1.45 17.84
N LEU A 58 8.35 -2.48 17.00
CA LEU A 58 9.44 -3.45 16.88
C LEU A 58 10.64 -2.82 16.15
N VAL A 59 10.40 -2.13 15.03
CA VAL A 59 11.48 -1.48 14.26
C VAL A 59 12.10 -0.31 15.02
N GLN A 60 11.30 0.47 15.75
CA GLN A 60 11.80 1.58 16.58
C GLN A 60 12.72 1.09 17.71
N GLU A 61 12.35 -0.02 18.37
CA GLU A 61 13.19 -0.63 19.40
C GLU A 61 14.50 -1.19 18.79
N ALA A 62 14.44 -1.80 17.61
CA ALA A 62 15.62 -2.29 16.90
C ALA A 62 16.58 -1.14 16.51
N LEU A 63 16.06 -0.06 15.92
CA LEU A 63 16.81 1.15 15.56
C LEU A 63 17.51 1.75 16.78
N LYS A 64 16.81 1.87 17.91
CA LYS A 64 17.38 2.40 19.16
C LYS A 64 18.52 1.54 19.70
N ARG A 65 18.42 0.22 19.61
CA ARG A 65 19.49 -0.70 20.05
C ARG A 65 20.72 -0.57 19.17
N LEU A 66 20.53 -0.52 17.85
CA LEU A 66 21.60 -0.35 16.89
C LEU A 66 22.30 1.00 17.05
N GLU A 67 21.55 2.08 17.25
CA GLU A 67 22.13 3.42 17.49
C GLU A 67 22.91 3.52 18.80
N SER A 68 22.50 2.77 19.84
CA SER A 68 23.19 2.77 21.13
C SER A 68 24.61 2.15 21.08
N ASP A 69 24.95 1.43 19.99
CA ASP A 69 26.30 0.94 19.72
C ASP A 69 27.15 2.04 19.07
N ALA A 70 27.57 2.98 19.91
CA ALA A 70 28.01 4.34 19.58
C ALA A 70 29.22 4.50 18.62
N ALA A 71 29.83 3.41 18.12
CA ALA A 71 30.94 3.46 17.17
C ALA A 71 30.76 2.61 15.91
N ALA A 72 29.85 1.63 15.90
CA ALA A 72 29.74 0.63 14.84
C ALA A 72 28.61 0.89 13.85
N TYR A 73 27.54 1.57 14.28
CA TYR A 73 26.28 1.60 13.53
C TYR A 73 26.30 2.46 12.25
N ARG A 74 27.36 3.25 12.03
CA ARG A 74 27.60 4.03 10.80
C ARG A 74 28.96 3.77 10.15
N ASP A 75 29.78 2.91 10.76
CA ASP A 75 31.06 2.53 10.17
C ASP A 75 30.80 1.43 9.14
N VAL A 76 31.01 1.76 7.85
CA VAL A 76 30.66 0.88 6.73
C VAL A 76 31.41 -0.45 6.81
N ASP A 77 32.68 -0.48 7.23
CA ASP A 77 33.46 -1.72 7.31
C ASP A 77 32.90 -2.65 8.39
N VAL A 78 32.49 -2.08 9.53
CA VAL A 78 31.84 -2.86 10.61
C VAL A 78 30.46 -3.35 10.18
N LEU A 79 29.68 -2.50 9.51
CA LEU A 79 28.36 -2.87 9.00
C LEU A 79 28.45 -3.99 7.96
N LEU A 80 29.43 -3.95 7.05
CA LEU A 80 29.66 -5.03 6.07
C LEU A 80 30.05 -6.34 6.75
N GLN A 81 30.88 -6.29 7.79
CA GLN A 81 31.21 -7.48 8.58
C GLN A 81 29.99 -8.05 9.32
N ASN A 82 29.11 -7.18 9.82
CA ASN A 82 27.86 -7.59 10.46
C ASN A 82 26.90 -8.22 9.45
N ALA A 83 26.72 -7.60 8.28
CA ALA A 83 25.88 -8.14 7.20
C ALA A 83 26.38 -9.51 6.73
N ALA A 84 27.70 -9.69 6.57
CA ALA A 84 28.31 -10.98 6.22
C ALA A 84 28.12 -12.08 7.29
N GLN A 85 27.73 -11.70 8.51
CA GLN A 85 27.36 -12.61 9.61
C GLN A 85 25.85 -12.68 9.83
N GLU A 86 25.05 -12.19 8.87
CA GLU A 86 23.58 -12.14 8.94
C GLU A 86 23.05 -11.37 10.16
N LYS A 87 23.82 -10.40 10.65
CA LYS A 87 23.40 -9.51 11.74
C LYS A 87 22.67 -8.29 11.21
N ALA A 88 21.74 -7.79 12.01
CA ALA A 88 21.02 -6.57 11.72
C ALA A 88 21.99 -5.38 11.58
N THR A 89 21.79 -4.58 10.53
CA THR A 89 22.54 -3.33 10.32
C THR A 89 21.61 -2.14 10.51
N PHE A 90 22.18 -0.99 10.86
CA PHE A 90 21.38 0.22 11.01
C PHE A 90 20.72 0.66 9.69
N PRO A 91 21.41 0.63 8.52
CA PRO A 91 20.76 0.88 7.23
C PRO A 91 19.59 -0.07 6.95
N SER A 92 19.74 -1.39 7.16
CA SER A 92 18.63 -2.33 6.91
C SER A 92 17.42 -2.07 7.79
N ALA A 93 17.63 -1.65 9.04
CA ALA A 93 16.55 -1.27 9.94
C ALA A 93 15.87 0.04 9.53
N LEU A 94 16.62 1.01 8.98
CA LEU A 94 16.06 2.25 8.44
C LEU A 94 15.20 2.00 7.20
N VAL A 95 15.62 1.10 6.31
CA VAL A 95 14.80 0.76 5.13
C VAL A 95 13.47 0.16 5.55
N LEU A 96 13.48 -0.85 6.42
CA LEU A 96 12.24 -1.46 6.92
C LEU A 96 11.35 -0.44 7.66
N GLY A 97 11.94 0.46 8.44
CA GLY A 97 11.18 1.53 9.10
C GLY A 97 10.57 2.50 8.08
N GLY A 98 11.26 2.77 6.97
CA GLY A 98 10.76 3.57 5.87
C GLY A 98 9.56 2.91 5.21
N ASP A 99 9.66 1.60 4.93
CA ASP A 99 8.58 0.81 4.33
C ASP A 99 7.33 0.81 5.23
N ILE A 100 7.53 0.62 6.55
CA ILE A 100 6.46 0.68 7.54
C ILE A 100 5.82 2.08 7.58
N SER A 101 6.64 3.13 7.51
CA SER A 101 6.14 4.52 7.55
C SER A 101 5.31 4.83 6.29
N LEU A 102 5.74 4.38 5.10
CA LEU A 102 4.94 4.47 3.88
C LEU A 102 3.61 3.72 4.00
N ALA A 103 3.63 2.50 4.54
CA ALA A 103 2.40 1.71 4.72
C ALA A 103 1.40 2.36 5.70
N MET A 104 1.88 3.20 6.63
CA MET A 104 1.02 4.02 7.52
C MET A 104 0.63 5.37 6.91
N GLY A 105 1.13 5.71 5.71
CA GLY A 105 0.91 7.01 5.07
C GLY A 105 1.81 8.14 5.59
N ASP A 106 2.81 7.86 6.43
CA ASP A 106 3.78 8.84 6.92
C ASP A 106 4.97 8.96 5.94
N VAL A 107 4.73 9.70 4.85
CA VAL A 107 5.71 9.92 3.78
C VAL A 107 6.93 10.72 4.27
N ASP A 108 6.74 11.62 5.22
CA ASP A 108 7.80 12.46 5.77
C ASP A 108 8.82 11.64 6.56
N GLU A 109 8.33 10.79 7.47
CA GLU A 109 9.19 9.90 8.25
C GLU A 109 9.86 8.86 7.34
N ALA A 110 9.13 8.30 6.38
CA ALA A 110 9.69 7.36 5.41
C ALA A 110 10.88 7.97 4.64
N ARG A 111 10.68 9.17 4.10
CA ARG A 111 11.71 9.93 3.40
C ARG A 111 12.93 10.18 4.28
N ALA A 112 12.72 10.63 5.53
CA ALA A 112 13.82 10.89 6.46
C ALA A 112 14.67 9.63 6.74
N GLN A 113 14.02 8.47 6.85
CA GLN A 113 14.70 7.20 7.09
C GLN A 113 15.49 6.72 5.86
N TYR A 114 14.92 6.80 4.66
CA TYR A 114 15.64 6.47 3.42
C TYR A 114 16.81 7.43 3.16
N GLU A 115 16.64 8.74 3.40
CA GLU A 115 17.72 9.73 3.27
C GLU A 115 18.88 9.42 4.24
N MET A 116 18.57 8.99 5.46
CA MET A 116 19.59 8.54 6.40
C MET A 116 20.26 7.24 5.93
N ALA A 117 19.51 6.29 5.36
CA ALA A 117 20.05 5.04 4.84
C ALA A 117 21.07 5.29 3.71
N VAL A 118 20.71 6.08 2.69
CA VAL A 118 21.62 6.42 1.57
C VAL A 118 22.80 7.29 2.00
N LYS A 119 22.67 8.05 3.09
CA LYS A 119 23.81 8.80 3.65
C LYS A 119 24.85 7.89 4.28
N ILE A 120 24.43 6.77 4.87
CA ILE A 120 25.32 5.79 5.50
C ILE A 120 25.86 4.82 4.44
N ASP A 121 25.01 4.39 3.51
CA ASP A 121 25.33 3.44 2.45
C ASP A 121 25.12 4.06 1.06
N PRO A 122 25.95 5.03 0.65
CA PRO A 122 25.75 5.77 -0.60
C PRO A 122 25.90 4.91 -1.86
N ASN A 123 26.58 3.78 -1.76
CA ASN A 123 26.85 2.86 -2.87
C ASN A 123 25.96 1.61 -2.84
N GLY A 124 25.01 1.51 -1.89
CA GLY A 124 24.08 0.38 -1.78
C GLY A 124 24.74 -0.95 -1.41
N ALA A 125 25.89 -0.96 -0.75
CA ALA A 125 26.60 -2.19 -0.40
C ALA A 125 25.91 -3.01 0.70
N LEU A 126 25.02 -2.38 1.49
CA LEU A 126 24.28 -2.99 2.59
C LEU A 126 22.79 -3.15 2.27
N VAL A 127 22.18 -2.16 1.62
CA VAL A 127 20.73 -2.11 1.37
C VAL A 127 20.37 -2.03 -0.11
N SER A 128 21.35 -2.17 -1.01
CA SER A 128 21.16 -2.09 -2.46
C SER A 128 20.52 -0.76 -2.87
N ALA A 129 19.86 -0.74 -4.03
CA ALA A 129 19.26 0.45 -4.63
C ALA A 129 17.90 0.84 -4.02
N GLU A 130 17.33 0.02 -3.12
CA GLU A 130 15.96 0.19 -2.62
C GLU A 130 15.66 1.61 -2.11
N PRO A 131 16.49 2.20 -1.22
CA PRO A 131 16.16 3.50 -0.65
C PRO A 131 16.16 4.61 -1.71
N TYR A 132 17.03 4.51 -2.72
CA TYR A 132 17.05 5.47 -3.83
C TYR A 132 15.80 5.35 -4.71
N LEU A 133 15.32 4.13 -4.98
CA LEU A 133 14.08 3.92 -5.72
C LEU A 133 12.88 4.49 -4.97
N GLN A 134 12.79 4.22 -3.66
CA GLN A 134 11.72 4.77 -2.82
C GLN A 134 11.77 6.29 -2.78
N LEU A 135 12.95 6.88 -2.57
CA LEU A 135 13.14 8.34 -2.59
C LEU A 135 12.75 8.98 -3.92
N ALA A 136 12.96 8.30 -5.06
CA ALA A 136 12.55 8.80 -6.36
C ALA A 136 11.02 8.89 -6.49
N GLN A 137 10.30 7.88 -6.00
CA GLN A 137 8.84 7.78 -6.05
C GLN A 137 8.15 8.77 -5.11
N ILE A 138 8.69 8.98 -3.90
CA ILE A 138 8.08 9.87 -2.89
C ILE A 138 8.66 11.30 -2.89
N CYS A 139 9.41 11.66 -3.92
CA CYS A 139 10.06 12.96 -4.01
C CYS A 139 9.03 14.08 -4.21
N GLU A 140 8.75 14.87 -3.16
CA GLU A 140 7.84 16.02 -3.23
C GLU A 140 8.22 17.05 -4.31
N GLU A 141 9.51 17.24 -4.58
CA GLU A 141 9.96 18.16 -5.63
C GLU A 141 9.72 17.60 -7.04
N GLY A 142 9.60 16.27 -7.16
CA GLY A 142 9.47 15.57 -8.43
C GLY A 142 10.62 15.83 -9.40
N GLY A 143 10.32 15.70 -10.69
CA GLY A 143 11.13 16.14 -11.81
C GLY A 143 12.60 15.73 -11.71
N GLN A 144 13.50 16.72 -11.81
CA GLN A 144 14.94 16.46 -11.89
C GLN A 144 15.52 15.80 -10.64
N LYS A 145 14.88 15.99 -9.48
CA LYS A 145 15.32 15.36 -8.22
C LYS A 145 14.92 13.88 -8.17
N SER A 146 13.74 13.53 -8.68
CA SER A 146 13.36 12.12 -8.90
C SER A 146 14.33 11.45 -9.88
N ILE A 147 14.67 12.11 -10.99
CA ILE A 147 15.67 11.61 -11.95
C ILE A 147 17.02 11.36 -11.27
N TYR A 148 17.49 12.27 -10.42
CA TYR A 148 18.74 12.08 -9.66
C TYR A 148 18.71 10.80 -8.80
N TYR A 149 17.61 10.53 -8.10
CA TYR A 149 17.49 9.34 -7.28
C TYR A 149 17.40 8.06 -8.12
N PHE A 150 16.67 8.07 -9.24
CA PHE A 150 16.67 6.95 -10.19
C PHE A 150 18.06 6.67 -10.77
N ASP A 151 18.79 7.72 -11.19
CA ASP A 151 20.16 7.57 -11.69
C ASP A 151 21.06 6.89 -10.65
N LYS A 152 20.94 7.27 -9.36
CA LYS A 152 21.68 6.65 -8.26
C LYS A 152 21.30 5.18 -8.05
N ALA A 153 20.01 4.86 -8.09
CA ALA A 153 19.54 3.48 -8.01
C ALA A 153 20.09 2.62 -9.16
N ILE A 154 20.07 3.14 -10.40
CA ILE A 154 20.57 2.46 -11.59
C ILE A 154 22.09 2.24 -11.50
N GLU A 155 22.85 3.23 -11.01
CA GLU A 155 24.29 3.11 -10.77
C GLU A 155 24.60 1.94 -9.83
N VAL A 156 23.88 1.85 -8.69
CA VAL A 156 24.04 0.75 -7.73
C VAL A 156 23.74 -0.60 -8.37
N MET A 157 22.58 -0.75 -9.03
CA MET A 157 22.17 -2.03 -9.63
C MET A 157 23.07 -2.46 -10.80
N ARG A 158 23.60 -1.52 -11.59
CA ARG A 158 24.55 -1.84 -12.66
C ARG A 158 25.87 -2.37 -12.10
N ASN A 159 26.38 -1.77 -11.02
CA ASN A 159 27.56 -2.28 -10.33
C ASN A 159 27.30 -3.69 -9.76
N GLU A 160 26.12 -3.95 -9.21
CA GLU A 160 25.73 -5.30 -8.76
C GLU A 160 25.70 -6.31 -9.91
N ILE A 161 25.12 -5.94 -11.06
CA ILE A 161 25.09 -6.78 -12.27
C ILE A 161 26.52 -7.11 -12.73
N GLU A 162 27.43 -6.13 -12.76
CA GLU A 162 28.82 -6.35 -13.16
C GLU A 162 29.52 -7.37 -12.25
N VAL A 163 29.34 -7.25 -10.92
CA VAL A 163 29.91 -8.19 -9.94
C VAL A 163 29.31 -9.59 -10.09
N LEU A 164 28.00 -9.69 -10.34
CA LEU A 164 27.32 -10.97 -10.54
C LEU A 164 27.69 -11.63 -11.88
N ASP A 165 27.94 -10.83 -12.92
CA ASP A 165 28.37 -11.34 -14.22
C ASP A 165 29.78 -11.97 -14.14
N GLU A 166 30.63 -11.54 -13.19
CA GLU A 166 31.90 -12.24 -12.90
C GLU A 166 31.70 -13.62 -12.23
N GLN A 167 30.51 -13.89 -11.70
CA GLN A 167 30.13 -15.11 -10.96
C GLN A 167 29.12 -15.99 -11.72
N MET A 168 28.94 -15.79 -13.04
CA MET A 168 27.92 -16.48 -13.85
C MET A 168 28.00 -18.02 -13.87
N GLU A 169 29.12 -18.62 -13.46
CA GLU A 169 29.26 -20.08 -13.42
C GLU A 169 28.48 -20.75 -12.27
N MET A 170 27.93 -19.97 -11.33
CA MET A 170 27.12 -20.48 -10.22
C MET A 170 25.65 -20.69 -10.62
N GLU A 171 25.07 -21.81 -10.17
CA GLU A 171 23.65 -22.13 -10.36
C GLU A 171 22.78 -21.09 -9.64
N GLY A 172 21.76 -20.53 -10.32
CA GLY A 172 20.88 -19.48 -9.78
C GLY A 172 21.35 -18.03 -10.05
N THR A 173 22.61 -17.81 -10.46
CA THR A 173 23.12 -16.46 -10.72
C THR A 173 22.40 -15.77 -11.87
N LYS A 174 22.01 -16.54 -12.91
CA LYS A 174 21.31 -15.97 -14.06
C LYS A 174 19.97 -15.37 -13.64
N GLU A 175 19.19 -16.07 -12.83
CA GLU A 175 17.90 -15.60 -12.34
C GLU A 175 18.04 -14.32 -11.50
N ILE A 176 19.10 -14.23 -10.67
CA ILE A 176 19.40 -13.03 -9.88
C ILE A 176 19.78 -11.85 -10.80
N VAL A 177 20.64 -12.08 -11.79
CA VAL A 177 21.04 -11.07 -12.78
C VAL A 177 19.84 -10.60 -13.60
N ASP A 178 19.01 -11.52 -14.07
CA ASP A 178 17.79 -11.24 -14.84
C ASP A 178 16.80 -10.41 -13.99
N GLY A 179 16.64 -10.75 -12.71
CA GLY A 179 15.86 -9.94 -11.75
C GLY A 179 16.43 -8.54 -11.55
N ARG A 180 17.76 -8.37 -11.48
CA ARG A 180 18.38 -7.03 -11.41
C ARG A 180 18.27 -6.23 -12.69
N ARG A 181 18.39 -6.87 -13.85
CA ARG A 181 18.16 -6.24 -15.16
C ARG A 181 16.72 -5.73 -15.29
N ALA A 182 15.74 -6.51 -14.82
CA ALA A 182 14.35 -6.08 -14.77
C ALA A 182 14.17 -4.83 -13.89
N ARG A 183 14.73 -4.82 -12.67
CA ARG A 183 14.67 -3.64 -11.80
C ARG A 183 15.33 -2.39 -12.37
N VAL A 184 16.43 -2.52 -13.10
CA VAL A 184 17.02 -1.39 -13.83
C VAL A 184 16.07 -0.91 -14.92
N ALA A 185 15.43 -1.82 -15.66
CA ALA A 185 14.45 -1.47 -16.66
C ALA A 185 13.21 -0.76 -16.07
N ASP A 186 12.75 -1.17 -14.88
CA ASP A 186 11.65 -0.51 -14.18
C ASP A 186 12.05 0.92 -13.75
N ALA A 187 13.26 1.11 -13.24
CA ALA A 187 13.77 2.45 -12.91
C ALA A 187 13.87 3.36 -14.15
N LEU A 188 14.31 2.84 -15.29
CA LEU A 188 14.30 3.56 -16.57
C LEU A 188 12.89 3.92 -17.03
N CYS A 189 11.90 3.05 -16.80
CA CYS A 189 10.50 3.32 -17.07
C CYS A 189 9.97 4.44 -16.16
N GLY A 190 10.26 4.41 -14.86
CA GLY A 190 9.92 5.49 -13.94
C GLY A 190 10.54 6.83 -14.34
N MET A 191 11.80 6.85 -14.81
CA MET A 191 12.40 8.07 -15.37
C MET A 191 11.65 8.57 -16.62
N ALA A 192 11.24 7.67 -17.52
CA ALA A 192 10.49 8.05 -18.72
C ALA A 192 9.13 8.66 -18.34
N GLU A 193 8.45 8.11 -17.33
CA GLU A 193 7.20 8.65 -16.80
C GLU A 193 7.38 10.05 -16.21
N VAL A 194 8.46 10.30 -15.45
CA VAL A 194 8.82 11.64 -14.97
C VAL A 194 9.03 12.64 -16.12
N TYR A 195 9.62 12.22 -17.24
CA TYR A 195 9.74 13.06 -18.45
C TYR A 195 8.42 13.25 -19.20
N MET A 196 7.44 12.35 -19.01
CA MET A 196 6.11 12.48 -19.59
C MET A 196 5.15 13.32 -18.73
N THR A 197 5.48 13.54 -17.47
CA THR A 197 4.69 14.36 -16.54
C THR A 197 5.43 15.65 -16.16
N ASP A 198 6.36 15.56 -15.22
CA ASP A 198 6.96 16.68 -14.49
C ASP A 198 7.92 17.48 -15.38
N LEU A 199 8.71 16.78 -16.19
CA LEU A 199 9.72 17.35 -17.10
C LEU A 199 9.23 17.38 -18.56
N SER A 200 7.92 17.28 -18.78
CA SER A 200 7.33 17.24 -20.13
C SER A 200 7.55 18.51 -20.96
N TRP A 201 7.95 19.61 -20.33
CA TRP A 201 8.31 20.87 -20.99
C TRP A 201 9.80 20.99 -21.37
N GLU A 202 10.65 20.04 -20.96
CA GLU A 202 12.07 20.06 -21.34
C GLU A 202 12.22 19.79 -22.84
N PRO A 203 13.10 20.53 -23.55
CA PRO A 203 13.22 20.42 -25.00
C PRO A 203 13.76 19.06 -25.47
N ASP A 204 14.43 18.31 -24.60
CA ASP A 204 14.93 16.96 -24.86
C ASP A 204 14.04 15.85 -24.26
N ALA A 205 12.88 16.15 -23.66
CA ALA A 205 12.03 15.18 -22.98
C ALA A 205 11.66 13.98 -23.89
N GLU A 206 11.19 14.22 -25.11
CA GLU A 206 10.86 13.14 -26.06
C GLU A 206 12.07 12.28 -26.40
N GLN A 207 13.24 12.90 -26.60
CA GLN A 207 14.49 12.19 -26.88
C GLN A 207 14.93 11.33 -25.69
N ARG A 208 14.78 11.85 -24.47
CA ARG A 208 15.08 11.13 -23.23
C ARG A 208 14.16 9.93 -23.07
N CYS A 209 12.84 10.10 -23.23
CA CYS A 209 11.89 9.00 -23.18
C CYS A 209 12.25 7.90 -24.18
N GLU A 210 12.55 8.24 -25.45
CA GLU A 210 12.92 7.24 -26.46
C GLU A 210 14.18 6.45 -26.07
N GLN A 211 15.21 7.12 -25.52
CA GLN A 211 16.44 6.47 -25.06
C GLN A 211 16.17 5.53 -23.89
N LEU A 212 15.45 6.01 -22.87
CA LEU A 212 15.15 5.27 -21.65
C LEU A 212 14.34 4.00 -21.96
N VAL A 213 13.25 4.10 -22.72
CA VAL A 213 12.43 2.91 -23.04
C VAL A 213 13.13 1.96 -24.00
N THR A 214 13.96 2.45 -24.92
CA THR A 214 14.75 1.58 -25.81
C THR A 214 15.76 0.76 -25.00
N GLU A 215 16.43 1.40 -24.03
CA GLU A 215 17.35 0.71 -23.15
C GLU A 215 16.64 -0.29 -22.24
N ALA A 216 15.52 0.11 -21.62
CA ALA A 216 14.72 -0.74 -20.75
C ALA A 216 14.27 -2.03 -21.47
N VAL A 217 13.77 -1.91 -22.70
CA VAL A 217 13.35 -3.06 -23.53
C VAL A 217 14.53 -3.94 -23.92
N ALA A 218 15.71 -3.36 -24.18
CA ALA A 218 16.90 -4.12 -24.55
C ALA A 218 17.50 -4.89 -23.37
N LEU A 219 17.37 -4.35 -22.16
CA LEU A 219 17.94 -4.90 -20.93
C LEU A 219 17.04 -5.94 -20.27
N CYS A 220 15.72 -5.69 -20.25
CA CYS A 220 14.77 -6.50 -19.48
C CYS A 220 14.58 -7.90 -20.09
N PRO A 221 14.67 -8.98 -19.29
CA PRO A 221 14.32 -10.32 -19.74
C PRO A 221 12.87 -10.39 -20.23
N ASP A 222 12.63 -11.06 -21.36
CA ASP A 222 11.31 -11.13 -21.99
C ASP A 222 10.18 -11.55 -21.02
N MET A 223 10.44 -12.51 -20.14
CA MET A 223 9.46 -12.99 -19.14
C MET A 223 9.00 -11.89 -18.17
N LEU A 224 9.85 -10.93 -17.84
CA LEU A 224 9.58 -9.84 -16.89
C LEU A 224 9.25 -8.51 -17.59
N SER A 225 9.23 -8.49 -18.92
CA SER A 225 9.15 -7.26 -19.72
C SER A 225 7.75 -6.68 -19.88
N ALA A 226 6.72 -7.26 -19.25
CA ALA A 226 5.33 -6.86 -19.45
C ALA A 226 5.07 -5.39 -19.09
N GLY A 227 5.53 -4.91 -17.93
CA GLY A 227 5.44 -3.51 -17.51
C GLY A 227 6.27 -2.58 -18.43
N VAL A 228 7.50 -2.97 -18.75
CA VAL A 228 8.38 -2.21 -19.66
C VAL A 228 7.73 -1.98 -21.03
N LEU A 229 7.04 -2.98 -21.57
CA LEU A 229 6.31 -2.88 -22.84
C LEU A 229 5.10 -1.94 -22.75
N GLN A 230 4.50 -1.79 -21.56
CA GLN A 230 3.41 -0.83 -21.33
C GLN A 230 3.93 0.60 -21.29
N THR A 231 5.05 0.86 -20.62
CA THR A 231 5.70 2.18 -20.66
C THR A 231 6.17 2.53 -22.08
N LEU A 232 6.73 1.57 -22.83
CA LEU A 232 7.01 1.75 -24.26
C LEU A 232 5.74 2.16 -25.04
N ALA A 233 4.62 1.49 -24.80
CA ALA A 233 3.36 1.83 -25.45
C ALA A 233 2.89 3.24 -25.09
N SER A 234 2.98 3.63 -23.81
CA SER A 234 2.67 4.98 -23.33
C SER A 234 3.48 6.05 -24.09
N VAL A 235 4.80 5.87 -24.20
CA VAL A 235 5.67 6.76 -25.00
C VAL A 235 5.22 6.81 -26.47
N ARG A 236 4.88 5.66 -27.07
CA ARG A 236 4.42 5.61 -28.46
C ARG A 236 3.08 6.33 -28.66
N ILE A 237 2.17 6.28 -27.69
CA ILE A 237 0.91 7.04 -27.73
C ILE A 237 1.20 8.54 -27.74
N SER A 238 2.05 9.05 -26.85
CA SER A 238 2.43 10.47 -26.81
C SER A 238 3.12 10.94 -28.11
N GLN A 239 3.89 10.06 -28.76
CA GLN A 239 4.50 10.30 -30.08
C GLN A 239 3.50 10.18 -31.25
N LYS A 240 2.21 9.91 -31.00
CA LYS A 240 1.17 9.63 -32.01
C LYS A 240 1.47 8.42 -32.90
N ARG A 241 2.23 7.45 -32.38
CA ARG A 241 2.59 6.18 -33.05
C ARG A 241 1.69 5.04 -32.53
N VAL A 242 0.38 5.21 -32.67
CA VAL A 242 -0.64 4.33 -32.09
C VAL A 242 -0.49 2.86 -32.52
N ASP A 243 -0.15 2.59 -33.78
CA ASP A 243 0.06 1.20 -34.25
C ASP A 243 1.24 0.50 -33.56
N GLU A 244 2.27 1.25 -33.17
CA GLU A 244 3.38 0.71 -32.40
C GLU A 244 3.01 0.47 -30.95
N ALA A 245 2.22 1.37 -30.35
CA ALA A 245 1.66 1.17 -29.03
C ALA A 245 0.80 -0.11 -28.97
N LYS A 246 -0.10 -0.32 -29.94
CA LYS A 246 -0.91 -1.54 -30.06
C LYS A 246 -0.06 -2.80 -30.09
N ARG A 247 1.02 -2.81 -30.88
CA ARG A 247 1.94 -3.96 -30.94
C ARG A 247 2.66 -4.22 -29.63
N ALA A 248 3.10 -3.15 -28.94
CA ALA A 248 3.76 -3.27 -27.64
C ALA A 248 2.80 -3.81 -26.56
N LEU A 249 1.57 -3.30 -26.49
CA LEU A 249 0.54 -3.77 -25.56
C LEU A 249 0.14 -5.22 -25.84
N ALA A 250 -0.06 -5.59 -27.11
CA ALA A 250 -0.36 -6.98 -27.48
C ALA A 250 0.77 -7.93 -27.07
N ARG A 251 2.04 -7.52 -27.21
CA ARG A 251 3.19 -8.28 -26.72
C ARG A 251 3.16 -8.39 -25.18
N SER A 252 2.93 -7.28 -24.47
CA SER A 252 2.80 -7.26 -23.00
C SER A 252 1.78 -8.28 -22.51
N VAL A 253 0.55 -8.23 -23.03
CA VAL A 253 -0.53 -9.18 -22.68
C VAL A 253 -0.16 -10.63 -23.02
N SER A 254 0.48 -10.88 -24.15
CA SER A 254 0.84 -12.24 -24.58
C SER A 254 1.80 -12.96 -23.64
N LEU A 255 2.57 -12.22 -22.82
CA LEU A 255 3.52 -12.81 -21.88
C LEU A 255 2.84 -13.48 -20.69
N TRP A 256 1.63 -13.05 -20.33
CA TRP A 256 1.00 -13.47 -19.07
C TRP A 256 -0.47 -13.88 -19.17
N LYS A 257 -1.14 -13.67 -20.31
CA LYS A 257 -2.56 -14.02 -20.50
C LYS A 257 -2.87 -15.50 -20.26
N ASP A 258 -1.89 -16.38 -20.44
CA ASP A 258 -2.03 -17.83 -20.29
C ASP A 258 -1.63 -18.32 -18.89
N VAL A 259 -1.18 -17.41 -18.00
CA VAL A 259 -0.91 -17.73 -16.59
C VAL A 259 -2.26 -18.00 -15.91
N PRO A 260 -2.46 -19.16 -15.26
CA PRO A 260 -3.73 -19.49 -14.61
C PRO A 260 -4.08 -18.52 -13.47
N GLU A 261 -5.37 -18.21 -13.31
CA GLU A 261 -5.87 -17.40 -12.18
C GLU A 261 -5.44 -18.01 -10.83
N GLY A 262 -5.05 -17.17 -9.86
CA GLY A 262 -4.60 -17.60 -8.53
C GLY A 262 -3.18 -18.16 -8.45
N ILE A 263 -2.47 -18.28 -9.57
CA ILE A 263 -1.03 -18.55 -9.58
C ILE A 263 -0.29 -17.23 -9.56
N ASP A 264 0.63 -17.12 -8.59
CA ASP A 264 1.63 -16.06 -8.52
C ASP A 264 2.79 -16.42 -9.46
N ASP A 265 2.87 -15.73 -10.59
CA ASP A 265 3.87 -15.91 -11.63
C ASP A 265 4.52 -14.57 -11.95
N PRO A 266 5.86 -14.45 -11.91
CA PRO A 266 6.56 -13.19 -12.17
C PRO A 266 6.27 -12.54 -13.52
N ALA A 267 5.77 -13.31 -14.50
CA ALA A 267 5.38 -12.75 -15.80
C ALA A 267 4.09 -11.93 -15.73
N ARG A 268 3.21 -12.21 -14.76
CA ARG A 268 1.97 -11.44 -14.56
C ARG A 268 2.30 -10.15 -13.81
N PRO A 269 2.01 -8.96 -14.37
CA PRO A 269 2.20 -7.71 -13.66
C PRO A 269 1.30 -7.62 -12.43
N ASP A 270 1.73 -6.82 -11.46
CA ASP A 270 0.92 -6.51 -10.27
C ASP A 270 -0.42 -5.83 -10.64
N PHE A 271 -1.28 -5.68 -9.64
CA PHE A 271 -2.61 -5.13 -9.80
C PHE A 271 -2.58 -3.71 -10.41
N ALA A 272 -1.75 -2.81 -9.87
CA ALA A 272 -1.64 -1.43 -10.30
C ALA A 272 -1.16 -1.31 -11.76
N THR A 273 -0.17 -2.11 -12.15
CA THR A 273 0.34 -2.16 -13.52
C THR A 273 -0.73 -2.66 -14.50
N ARG A 274 -1.55 -3.65 -14.09
CA ARG A 274 -2.67 -4.11 -14.92
C ARG A 274 -3.82 -3.10 -15.01
N VAL A 275 -4.05 -2.28 -13.98
CA VAL A 275 -4.98 -1.14 -14.05
C VAL A 275 -4.50 -0.12 -15.08
N ALA A 276 -3.22 0.25 -15.05
CA ALA A 276 -2.60 1.14 -16.04
C ALA A 276 -2.68 0.57 -17.46
N LEU A 277 -2.43 -0.73 -17.62
CA LEU A 277 -2.59 -1.45 -18.89
C LEU A 277 -4.01 -1.31 -19.46
N ALA A 278 -5.05 -1.46 -18.63
CA ALA A 278 -6.43 -1.33 -19.08
C ALA A 278 -6.71 0.07 -19.66
N ARG A 279 -6.23 1.12 -18.98
CA ARG A 279 -6.31 2.51 -19.48
C ARG A 279 -5.62 2.67 -20.83
N LEU A 280 -4.39 2.15 -20.97
CA LEU A 280 -3.65 2.21 -22.24
C LEU A 280 -4.36 1.47 -23.38
N LEU A 281 -4.91 0.27 -23.11
CA LEU A 281 -5.68 -0.50 -24.09
C LEU A 281 -6.94 0.25 -24.53
N MET A 282 -7.66 0.88 -23.61
CA MET A 282 -8.82 1.72 -23.94
C MET A 282 -8.41 2.93 -24.80
N GLU A 283 -7.32 3.61 -24.46
CA GLU A 283 -6.83 4.78 -25.20
C GLU A 283 -6.46 4.44 -26.65
N VAL A 284 -5.95 3.23 -26.91
CA VAL A 284 -5.67 2.76 -28.27
C VAL A 284 -6.85 2.01 -28.92
N GLU A 285 -8.07 2.10 -28.38
CA GLU A 285 -9.26 1.44 -28.92
C GLU A 285 -9.10 -0.10 -29.03
N GLN A 286 -8.53 -0.73 -28.02
CA GLN A 286 -8.47 -2.20 -27.84
C GLN A 286 -9.38 -2.61 -26.66
N GLU A 287 -10.65 -2.23 -26.70
CA GLU A 287 -11.58 -2.36 -25.57
C GLU A 287 -11.91 -3.81 -25.21
N GLU A 288 -11.84 -4.76 -26.16
CA GLU A 288 -12.04 -6.18 -25.88
C GLU A 288 -10.92 -6.76 -25.00
N ASP A 289 -9.66 -6.40 -25.30
CA ASP A 289 -8.51 -6.78 -24.50
C ASP A 289 -8.56 -6.06 -23.14
N ALA A 290 -8.89 -4.76 -23.13
CA ALA A 290 -9.04 -3.99 -21.89
C ALA A 290 -10.10 -4.62 -20.97
N LEU A 291 -11.26 -4.99 -21.51
CA LEU A 291 -12.32 -5.62 -20.75
C LEU A 291 -11.87 -6.96 -20.15
N THR A 292 -11.09 -7.75 -20.89
CA THR A 292 -10.54 -9.02 -20.39
C THR A 292 -9.61 -8.79 -19.20
N VAL A 293 -8.71 -7.80 -19.29
CA VAL A 293 -7.80 -7.43 -18.19
C VAL A 293 -8.59 -6.97 -16.96
N VAL A 294 -9.56 -6.07 -17.15
CA VAL A 294 -10.37 -5.53 -16.05
C VAL A 294 -11.26 -6.58 -15.39
N GLN A 295 -11.79 -7.54 -16.16
CA GLN A 295 -12.51 -8.67 -15.57
C GLN A 295 -11.61 -9.52 -14.67
N GLY A 296 -10.33 -9.70 -15.03
CA GLY A 296 -9.34 -10.33 -14.16
C GLY A 296 -9.13 -9.53 -12.86
N LEU A 297 -8.97 -8.21 -12.97
CA LEU A 297 -8.80 -7.32 -11.81
C LEU A 297 -10.00 -7.38 -10.85
N VAL A 298 -11.23 -7.27 -11.36
CA VAL A 298 -12.44 -7.31 -10.52
C VAL A 298 -12.64 -8.66 -9.84
N LYS A 299 -12.18 -9.77 -10.45
CA LYS A 299 -12.22 -11.09 -9.79
C LYS A 299 -11.19 -11.22 -8.66
N GLU A 300 -10.05 -10.55 -8.82
CA GLU A 300 -8.96 -10.55 -7.85
C GLU A 300 -9.28 -9.65 -6.65
N ASP A 301 -9.83 -8.47 -6.91
CA ASP A 301 -10.29 -7.53 -5.89
C ASP A 301 -11.59 -6.83 -6.34
N ASP A 302 -12.70 -7.20 -5.72
CA ASP A 302 -14.02 -6.59 -5.94
C ASP A 302 -14.23 -5.31 -5.11
N GLN A 303 -13.26 -4.93 -4.27
CA GLN A 303 -13.23 -3.67 -3.52
C GLN A 303 -12.40 -2.59 -4.22
N SER A 304 -11.97 -2.80 -5.47
CA SER A 304 -11.35 -1.76 -6.29
C SER A 304 -12.39 -0.91 -7.03
N VAL A 305 -12.62 0.32 -6.54
CA VAL A 305 -13.48 1.32 -7.20
C VAL A 305 -13.02 1.59 -8.63
N GLU A 306 -11.71 1.73 -8.84
CA GLU A 306 -11.14 2.01 -10.14
C GLU A 306 -11.35 0.86 -11.13
N ALA A 307 -11.16 -0.40 -10.71
CA ALA A 307 -11.40 -1.55 -11.59
C ALA A 307 -12.88 -1.68 -11.99
N LEU A 308 -13.81 -1.41 -11.05
CA LEU A 308 -15.25 -1.39 -11.35
C LEU A 308 -15.60 -0.29 -12.35
N TYR A 309 -15.07 0.92 -12.13
CA TYR A 309 -15.24 2.06 -13.03
C TYR A 309 -14.73 1.76 -14.44
N LEU A 310 -13.47 1.31 -14.57
CA LEU A 310 -12.87 0.97 -15.86
C LEU A 310 -13.66 -0.13 -16.59
N GLY A 311 -14.19 -1.11 -15.85
CA GLY A 311 -14.99 -2.18 -16.43
C GLY A 311 -16.32 -1.67 -16.96
N GLY A 312 -16.99 -0.80 -16.20
CA GLY A 312 -18.20 -0.12 -16.63
C GLY A 312 -17.98 0.77 -17.85
N TRP A 313 -16.91 1.57 -17.84
CA TRP A 313 -16.57 2.45 -18.95
C TRP A 313 -16.16 1.68 -20.22
N CYS A 314 -15.43 0.57 -20.10
CA CYS A 314 -15.17 -0.35 -21.22
C CYS A 314 -16.46 -0.82 -21.89
N HIS A 315 -17.46 -1.22 -21.11
CA HIS A 315 -18.77 -1.63 -21.66
C HIS A 315 -19.50 -0.48 -22.37
N VAL A 316 -19.40 0.76 -21.87
CA VAL A 316 -19.91 1.95 -22.58
C VAL A 316 -19.23 2.12 -23.94
N LEU A 317 -17.90 2.06 -23.99
CA LEU A 317 -17.16 2.22 -25.25
C LEU A 317 -17.52 1.11 -26.24
N LEU A 318 -17.66 -0.13 -25.77
CA LEU A 318 -18.12 -1.26 -26.58
C LEU A 318 -19.54 -1.05 -27.10
N SER A 319 -20.47 -0.51 -26.30
CA SER A 319 -21.85 -0.26 -26.76
C SER A 319 -21.92 0.82 -27.85
N GLN A 320 -20.94 1.71 -27.93
CA GLN A 320 -20.86 2.79 -28.91
C GLN A 320 -20.23 2.38 -30.25
N LYS A 321 -19.64 1.18 -30.37
CA LYS A 321 -19.05 0.70 -31.64
C LYS A 321 -20.12 0.60 -32.73
N ALA A 322 -19.83 1.20 -33.90
CA ALA A 322 -20.79 1.34 -35.00
C ALA A 322 -21.29 0.00 -35.57
N ASP A 323 -20.44 -1.02 -35.54
CA ASP A 323 -20.73 -2.35 -36.11
C ASP A 323 -21.59 -3.24 -35.19
N ASN A 324 -21.88 -2.79 -33.97
CA ASN A 324 -22.64 -3.58 -33.00
C ASN A 324 -24.14 -3.60 -33.32
N SER A 325 -24.72 -4.81 -33.22
CA SER A 325 -26.17 -5.00 -33.31
C SER A 325 -26.90 -4.28 -32.18
N ALA A 326 -28.18 -3.95 -32.38
CA ALA A 326 -28.98 -3.33 -31.32
C ALA A 326 -29.03 -4.17 -30.03
N GLU A 327 -29.10 -5.50 -30.17
CA GLU A 327 -29.07 -6.44 -29.05
C GLU A 327 -27.72 -6.39 -28.32
N THR A 328 -26.61 -6.44 -29.06
CA THR A 328 -25.27 -6.32 -28.49
C THR A 328 -25.11 -5.00 -27.73
N ARG A 329 -25.57 -3.89 -28.30
CA ARG A 329 -25.53 -2.59 -27.63
C ARG A 329 -26.34 -2.58 -26.34
N SER A 330 -27.54 -3.15 -26.33
CA SER A 330 -28.38 -3.26 -25.12
C SER A 330 -27.64 -4.04 -24.01
N VAL A 331 -27.09 -5.21 -24.35
CA VAL A 331 -26.37 -6.05 -23.39
C VAL A 331 -25.16 -5.33 -22.81
N GLN A 332 -24.37 -4.65 -23.65
CA GLN A 332 -23.21 -3.88 -23.19
C GLN A 332 -23.64 -2.69 -22.30
N SER A 333 -24.69 -1.97 -22.67
CA SER A 333 -25.23 -0.86 -21.87
C SER A 333 -25.79 -1.32 -20.52
N GLU A 334 -26.44 -2.47 -20.46
CA GLU A 334 -26.92 -3.07 -19.20
C GLU A 334 -25.74 -3.46 -18.29
N GLN A 335 -24.70 -4.10 -18.84
CA GLN A 335 -23.49 -4.45 -18.10
C GLN A 335 -22.73 -3.22 -17.61
N ALA A 336 -22.65 -2.17 -18.44
CA ALA A 336 -22.07 -0.89 -18.05
C ALA A 336 -22.82 -0.30 -16.85
N ARG A 337 -24.15 -0.25 -16.91
CA ARG A 337 -24.99 0.32 -15.85
C ARG A 337 -24.78 -0.42 -14.53
N GLU A 338 -24.83 -1.75 -14.55
CA GLU A 338 -24.64 -2.57 -13.35
C GLU A 338 -23.27 -2.30 -12.69
N ARG A 339 -22.19 -2.32 -13.48
CA ARG A 339 -20.83 -2.11 -12.96
C ARG A 339 -20.62 -0.70 -12.43
N LEU A 340 -21.06 0.32 -13.15
CA LEU A 340 -20.94 1.72 -12.71
C LEU A 340 -21.81 1.97 -11.46
N GLY A 341 -22.98 1.36 -11.36
CA GLY A 341 -23.78 1.39 -10.14
C GLY A 341 -23.03 0.78 -8.95
N ASN A 342 -22.44 -0.39 -9.12
CA ASN A 342 -21.62 -1.04 -8.07
C ASN A 342 -20.39 -0.19 -7.71
N CYS A 343 -19.74 0.43 -8.70
CA CYS A 343 -18.65 1.39 -8.49
C CYS A 343 -19.09 2.54 -7.57
N LEU A 344 -20.21 3.21 -7.87
CA LEU A 344 -20.71 4.34 -7.07
C LEU A 344 -21.15 3.91 -5.66
N LYS A 345 -21.74 2.72 -5.50
CA LYS A 345 -22.05 2.16 -4.19
C LYS A 345 -20.78 1.96 -3.35
N LEU A 346 -19.76 1.35 -3.95
CA LEU A 346 -18.50 1.09 -3.27
C LEU A 346 -17.76 2.39 -2.92
N TYR A 347 -17.70 3.33 -3.87
CA TYR A 347 -17.13 4.66 -3.69
C TYR A 347 -17.63 5.32 -2.39
N ARG A 348 -18.96 5.34 -2.18
CA ARG A 348 -19.59 5.89 -0.98
C ARG A 348 -19.25 5.08 0.27
N LYS A 349 -19.34 3.74 0.18
CA LYS A 349 -19.10 2.83 1.30
C LYS A 349 -17.70 2.98 1.91
N ILE A 350 -16.68 3.18 1.09
CA ILE A 350 -15.28 3.29 1.55
C ILE A 350 -14.78 4.73 1.62
N ALA A 351 -15.65 5.72 1.40
CA ALA A 351 -15.31 7.14 1.33
C ALA A 351 -14.12 7.40 0.38
N TYR A 352 -14.19 6.86 -0.83
CA TYR A 352 -13.15 7.06 -1.85
C TYR A 352 -13.09 8.54 -2.27
N GLU A 353 -11.90 9.02 -2.67
CA GLU A 353 -11.62 10.46 -2.79
C GLU A 353 -11.43 10.97 -4.24
N ASP A 354 -11.55 10.11 -5.26
CA ASP A 354 -11.45 10.50 -6.68
C ASP A 354 -12.77 11.09 -7.20
N GLU A 355 -12.98 12.37 -6.90
CA GLU A 355 -14.17 13.11 -7.29
C GLU A 355 -14.39 13.21 -8.82
N PRO A 356 -13.36 13.46 -9.67
CA PRO A 356 -13.52 13.38 -11.13
C PRO A 356 -14.03 12.02 -11.62
N LEU A 357 -13.52 10.92 -11.06
CA LEU A 357 -14.00 9.57 -11.40
C LEU A 357 -15.47 9.41 -11.02
N ARG A 358 -15.87 9.86 -9.82
CA ARG A 358 -17.27 9.81 -9.37
C ARG A 358 -18.19 10.55 -10.32
N GLN A 359 -17.86 11.79 -10.65
CA GLN A 359 -18.67 12.64 -11.53
C GLN A 359 -18.86 11.99 -12.90
N HIS A 360 -17.79 11.48 -13.51
CA HIS A 360 -17.90 10.81 -14.79
C HIS A 360 -18.71 9.51 -14.71
N ALA A 361 -18.55 8.72 -13.65
CA ALA A 361 -19.38 7.52 -13.46
C ALA A 361 -20.88 7.87 -13.33
N GLU A 362 -21.22 8.95 -12.62
CA GLU A 362 -22.60 9.46 -12.51
C GLU A 362 -23.14 9.92 -13.87
N GLU A 363 -22.35 10.67 -14.65
CA GLU A 363 -22.72 11.10 -16.00
C GLU A 363 -23.00 9.90 -16.92
N LEU A 364 -22.14 8.89 -16.89
CA LEU A 364 -22.30 7.67 -17.68
C LEU A 364 -23.58 6.91 -17.29
N VAL A 365 -23.86 6.74 -15.98
CA VAL A 365 -25.08 6.09 -15.51
C VAL A 365 -26.33 6.86 -15.94
N GLN A 366 -26.34 8.18 -15.81
CA GLN A 366 -27.45 9.02 -16.25
C GLN A 366 -27.71 8.88 -17.75
N GLN A 367 -26.65 8.85 -18.56
CA GLN A 367 -26.78 8.66 -20.01
C GLN A 367 -27.33 7.26 -20.33
N LEU A 368 -26.84 6.22 -19.67
CA LEU A 368 -27.33 4.84 -19.85
C LEU A 368 -28.80 4.68 -19.46
N ASN A 369 -29.26 5.34 -18.39
CA ASN A 369 -30.66 5.31 -17.97
C ASN A 369 -31.58 5.91 -19.03
N LYS A 370 -31.17 7.04 -19.62
CA LYS A 370 -31.89 7.68 -20.74
C LYS A 370 -31.95 6.75 -21.96
N ASP A 371 -30.83 6.15 -22.34
CA ASP A 371 -30.74 5.30 -23.52
C ASP A 371 -31.53 3.98 -23.37
N LEU A 372 -31.63 3.46 -22.14
CA LEU A 372 -32.41 2.26 -21.81
C LEU A 372 -33.89 2.54 -21.52
N ASN A 373 -34.33 3.80 -21.58
CA ASN A 373 -35.69 4.25 -21.21
C ASN A 373 -36.09 3.80 -19.79
N LEU A 374 -35.16 3.89 -18.85
CA LEU A 374 -35.44 3.69 -17.44
C LEU A 374 -35.83 5.04 -16.86
N ASP A 375 -37.03 5.13 -16.28
CA ASP A 375 -37.48 6.35 -15.62
C ASP A 375 -36.50 6.72 -14.49
N GLU A 376 -36.14 8.01 -14.39
CA GLU A 376 -35.27 8.53 -13.32
C GLU A 376 -35.81 8.19 -11.90
N GLU A 377 -37.11 7.89 -11.78
CA GLU A 377 -37.80 7.52 -10.53
C GLU A 377 -37.82 6.00 -10.21
N ALA A 378 -37.41 5.11 -11.12
CA ALA A 378 -37.51 3.66 -10.93
C ALA A 378 -36.28 3.02 -10.24
N ASP A 379 -35.25 3.81 -9.97
CA ASP A 379 -33.91 3.33 -9.67
C ASP A 379 -33.53 3.70 -8.23
N GLY A 380 -33.62 2.71 -7.32
CA GLY A 380 -33.19 2.79 -5.92
C GLY A 380 -31.67 2.94 -5.74
N TRP A 381 -31.09 3.98 -6.37
CA TRP A 381 -29.70 4.38 -6.28
C TRP A 381 -29.55 5.82 -5.75
N GLU A 382 -30.64 6.58 -5.68
CA GLU A 382 -30.78 7.82 -4.90
C GLU A 382 -31.68 7.58 -3.68
N THR A 383 -31.27 8.11 -2.53
CA THR A 383 -31.94 8.12 -1.21
C THR A 383 -31.92 6.84 -0.36
N GLU A 384 -30.72 6.40 0.05
CA GLU A 384 -30.54 6.29 1.51
C GLU A 384 -29.97 7.63 1.94
N GLU A 385 -30.86 8.63 2.02
CA GLU A 385 -30.58 9.80 2.85
C GLU A 385 -30.26 9.27 4.23
N GLU A 386 -29.18 9.79 4.80
CA GLU A 386 -28.85 9.72 6.21
C GLU A 386 -30.15 9.82 7.02
N GLN A 387 -30.62 8.69 7.56
CA GLN A 387 -31.35 8.74 8.81
C GLN A 387 -30.30 9.15 9.82
N ASP A 388 -30.13 10.47 9.90
CA ASP A 388 -29.69 11.20 11.07
C ASP A 388 -30.45 10.55 12.24
N ASP A 389 -29.77 9.66 12.96
CA ASP A 389 -30.18 9.16 14.26
C ASP A 389 -30.24 10.40 15.16
N GLN A 390 -31.33 11.16 15.04
CA GLN A 390 -31.78 12.09 16.05
C GLN A 390 -32.10 11.22 17.25
N ASP A 391 -31.07 11.08 18.07
CA ASP A 391 -31.09 10.62 19.43
C ASP A 391 -32.30 11.26 20.10
N ASP A 392 -33.38 10.48 20.18
CA ASP A 392 -34.59 10.73 20.97
C ASP A 392 -34.13 10.83 22.43
N ASN A 393 -33.60 12.01 22.77
CA ASN A 393 -33.37 12.42 24.14
C ASN A 393 -34.75 12.71 24.73
N ALA A 394 -35.45 11.63 25.08
CA ALA A 394 -36.65 11.64 25.86
C ALA A 394 -36.31 12.28 27.21
N ASP A 395 -36.52 13.59 27.29
CA ASP A 395 -36.66 14.34 28.52
C ASP A 395 -37.73 13.64 29.36
N ILE A 396 -37.27 12.88 30.35
CA ILE A 396 -38.09 12.37 31.44
C ILE A 396 -38.54 13.62 32.22
N GLU A 397 -39.74 14.10 31.90
CA GLU A 397 -40.51 15.04 32.72
C GLU A 397 -40.67 14.45 34.13
N ALA A 398 -39.89 15.00 35.08
CA ALA A 398 -40.13 14.79 36.49
C ALA A 398 -41.24 15.74 36.95
N ASP A 399 -42.42 15.16 37.12
CA ASP A 399 -43.53 15.51 38.03
C ASP A 399 -43.46 16.87 38.73
N ASP A 400 -44.41 17.75 38.39
CA ASP A 400 -44.79 18.85 39.28
C ASP A 400 -46.27 19.21 39.13
N VAL A 401 -47.16 18.38 39.72
CA VAL A 401 -48.50 18.84 40.15
C VAL A 401 -48.96 18.06 41.39
N ASP A 402 -48.87 18.67 42.57
CA ASP A 402 -50.04 18.65 43.46
C ASP A 402 -50.13 19.90 44.35
N HIS A 403 -51.30 20.53 44.25
CA HIS A 403 -51.74 21.69 45.03
C HIS A 403 -52.49 21.20 46.28
N ALA A 404 -52.15 21.71 47.48
CA ALA A 404 -53.13 22.32 48.39
C ALA A 404 -52.55 22.73 49.76
N ARG A 405 -52.79 24.02 50.10
CA ARG A 405 -53.21 24.59 51.41
C ARG A 405 -52.23 24.52 52.60
N ASP A 406 -52.09 25.53 53.45
CA ASP A 406 -52.92 26.68 53.77
C ASP A 406 -52.13 27.69 54.64
N GLN A 407 -52.59 28.94 54.61
CA GLN A 407 -52.67 29.89 55.73
C GLN A 407 -51.51 30.85 56.11
N GLU A 408 -51.95 32.12 56.13
CA GLU A 408 -51.59 33.25 57.01
C GLU A 408 -50.42 34.17 56.63
N LYS A 409 -50.78 35.32 56.02
CA LYS A 409 -50.36 36.63 56.53
C LYS A 409 -51.49 37.64 56.42
N ASP A 410 -51.96 38.10 57.58
CA ASP A 410 -52.56 39.42 57.72
C ASP A 410 -51.45 40.49 57.81
N VAL A 411 -51.58 41.48 56.91
CA VAL A 411 -51.63 42.91 57.22
C VAL A 411 -50.35 43.60 57.75
N GLU A 412 -49.72 44.31 56.80
CA GLU A 412 -49.42 45.75 56.81
C GLU A 412 -48.08 46.33 57.33
N MET A 413 -47.63 47.28 56.48
CA MET A 413 -46.99 48.58 56.74
C MET A 413 -45.45 48.64 56.74
N THR A 414 -44.99 49.01 55.54
CA THR A 414 -43.89 49.94 55.21
C THR A 414 -43.80 51.18 56.12
N PRO A 415 -42.79 52.08 55.98
CA PRO A 415 -41.52 52.00 55.24
C PRO A 415 -40.32 52.51 56.07
N ASP A 416 -39.12 52.44 55.48
CA ASP A 416 -38.32 53.61 55.08
C ASP A 416 -36.81 53.46 55.38
N ARG A 417 -36.04 53.69 54.31
CA ARG A 417 -34.73 54.35 54.25
C ARG A 417 -33.46 53.78 54.90
N LEU A 418 -32.46 53.74 53.99
CA LEU A 418 -31.06 54.17 54.10
C LEU A 418 -30.03 53.17 54.63
N GLN A 419 -29.01 52.97 53.77
CA GLN A 419 -27.55 52.92 54.03
C GLN A 419 -27.07 51.93 55.11
N ASP A 420 -26.14 51.01 54.87
CA ASP A 420 -25.04 50.89 53.91
C ASP A 420 -24.80 49.42 53.54
#